data_AF-A0A7X6X7X2-F1
#
_entry.id   AF-A0A7X6X7X2-F1
#
_cell.length_a   1.000
_cell.length_b   1.000
_cell.length_c   1.000
_cell.angle_alpha   90.00
_cell.angle_beta   90.00
_cell.angle_gamma   90.00
#
_symmetry.space_group_name_H-M   'P 1'
#
loop_
_entity.id
_entity.type
_entity.pdbx_description
1 polymer ?
#
loop_
_entity_poly.entity_id
_entity_poly.type
_entity_poly.pdbx_seq_one_letter_code
_entity_poly.pdbx_strand_id
1 'polypeptide(L)'
;MLGDKIINGIVKHHKLVIIIFTILAAISVFLSTGVKTNFDLSSYIPEEADSTAALEKMQEEFGEALPNVEVAMPDMTVSEALAFKEKLLALDSVSGVLWLDDQLDLAVPLDLQDQATVESFYKDSVALY
;
A
#
# COMPACT_ATOMS: atom_id res chain seq x y z
N MET A 1 -12.66 -9.23 -56.00
CA MET A 1 -14.14 -9.30 -56.12
C MET A 1 -14.90 -9.31 -54.80
N LEU A 2 -14.46 -10.01 -53.72
CA LEU A 2 -15.15 -9.93 -52.41
C LEU A 2 -14.76 -8.68 -51.60
N GLY A 3 -13.47 -8.33 -51.61
CA GLY A 3 -12.96 -7.11 -50.96
C GLY A 3 -13.55 -5.82 -51.55
N ASP A 4 -13.69 -5.77 -52.88
CA ASP A 4 -14.22 -4.59 -53.59
C ASP A 4 -15.68 -4.28 -53.19
N LYS A 5 -16.48 -5.31 -52.90
CA LYS A 5 -17.87 -5.16 -52.44
C LYS A 5 -17.95 -4.60 -51.01
N ILE A 6 -17.05 -5.04 -50.13
CA ILE A 6 -16.96 -4.54 -48.75
C ILE A 6 -16.51 -3.08 -48.75
N ILE A 7 -15.47 -2.77 -49.54
CA ILE A 7 -14.93 -1.42 -49.67
C ILE A 7 -16.01 -0.46 -50.22
N ASN A 8 -16.70 -0.82 -51.30
CA ASN A 8 -17.78 0.02 -51.84
C ASN A 8 -18.96 0.18 -50.85
N GLY A 9 -19.29 -0.85 -50.07
CA GLY A 9 -20.31 -0.77 -49.03
C GLY A 9 -19.95 0.22 -47.92
N ILE A 10 -18.70 0.19 -47.46
CA ILE A 10 -18.16 1.12 -46.45
C ILE A 10 -18.11 2.55 -47.00
N VAL A 11 -17.60 2.75 -48.21
CA VAL A 11 -17.48 4.09 -48.83
C VAL A 11 -18.87 4.71 -49.07
N LYS A 12 -19.85 3.92 -49.51
CA LYS A 12 -21.23 4.39 -49.75
C LYS A 12 -21.91 4.83 -48.45
N HIS A 13 -21.60 4.21 -47.32
CA HIS A 13 -22.18 4.49 -46.01
C HIS A 13 -21.20 5.14 -45.02
N HIS A 14 -20.16 5.82 -45.50
CA HIS A 14 -19.08 6.40 -44.68
C HIS A 14 -19.57 7.26 -43.52
N LYS A 15 -20.67 8.03 -43.69
CA LYS A 15 -21.27 8.82 -42.62
C LYS A 15 -21.78 7.96 -41.47
N LEU A 16 -22.42 6.83 -41.77
CA LEU A 16 -22.93 5.89 -40.77
C LEU A 16 -21.79 5.20 -40.04
N VAL A 17 -20.72 4.83 -40.76
CA VAL A 17 -19.50 4.25 -40.17
C VAL A 17 -18.83 5.23 -39.20
N ILE A 18 -18.71 6.51 -39.58
CA ILE A 18 -18.14 7.55 -38.72
C ILE A 18 -19.00 7.78 -37.48
N ILE A 19 -20.34 7.78 -37.62
CA ILE A 19 -21.26 7.94 -36.48
C ILE A 19 -21.10 6.78 -35.50
N ILE A 20 -21.12 5.53 -35.98
CA ILE A 20 -20.94 4.35 -35.14
C ILE A 20 -19.57 4.37 -34.47
N PHE A 21 -18.51 4.68 -35.21
CA PHE A 21 -17.17 4.79 -34.64
C PHE A 21 -17.09 5.85 -33.55
N THR A 22 -17.67 7.03 -33.78
CA THR A 22 -17.72 8.12 -32.79
C THR A 22 -18.47 7.70 -31.53
N ILE A 23 -19.60 7.00 -31.67
CA ILE A 23 -20.38 6.47 -30.54
C ILE A 23 -19.56 5.45 -29.76
N LEU A 24 -18.93 4.49 -30.43
CA LEU A 24 -18.10 3.47 -29.79
C LEU A 24 -16.87 4.08 -29.11
N ALA A 25 -16.25 5.08 -29.72
CA ALA A 25 -15.14 5.82 -29.12
C ALA A 25 -15.57 6.56 -27.85
N ALA A 26 -16.73 7.23 -27.89
CA ALA A 26 -17.28 7.91 -26.70
C ALA A 26 -17.59 6.92 -25.57
N ILE A 27 -18.17 5.76 -25.89
CA ILE A 27 -18.41 4.68 -24.92
C ILE A 27 -17.09 4.17 -24.35
N SER A 28 -16.07 3.96 -25.19
CA SER A 28 -14.75 3.51 -24.73
C SER A 28 -14.08 4.52 -23.79
N VAL A 29 -14.19 5.82 -24.07
CA VAL A 29 -13.69 6.86 -23.17
C VAL A 29 -14.43 6.83 -21.84
N PHE A 30 -15.76 6.71 -21.86
CA PHE A 30 -16.55 6.60 -20.64
C PHE A 30 -16.15 5.37 -19.80
N LEU A 31 -16.02 4.20 -20.44
CA LEU A 31 -15.59 2.96 -19.78
C LEU A 31 -14.15 3.02 -19.26
N SER A 32 -13.27 3.75 -19.94
CA SER A 32 -11.86 3.87 -19.51
C SER A 32 -11.73 4.52 -18.12
N THR A 33 -12.68 5.35 -17.70
CA THR A 33 -12.69 5.96 -16.37
C THR A 33 -12.98 4.97 -15.24
N GLY A 34 -13.50 3.79 -15.55
CA GLY A 34 -13.77 2.71 -14.58
C GLY A 34 -12.60 1.75 -14.35
N VAL A 35 -11.51 1.87 -15.11
CA VAL A 35 -10.33 1.02 -14.93
C VAL A 35 -9.57 1.49 -13.71
N LYS A 36 -9.53 0.66 -12.67
CA LYS A 36 -8.76 0.92 -11.45
C LYS A 36 -7.29 0.62 -11.69
N THR A 37 -6.42 1.53 -11.25
CA THR A 37 -4.98 1.25 -11.17
C THR A 37 -4.74 0.29 -10.02
N ASN A 38 -4.11 -0.85 -10.30
CA ASN A 38 -3.66 -1.76 -9.27
C ASN A 38 -2.29 -1.27 -8.76
N PHE A 39 -2.22 -0.90 -7.48
CA PHE A 39 -1.00 -0.45 -6.82
C PHE A 39 -0.34 -1.56 -5.98
N ASP A 40 -0.94 -2.74 -5.95
CA ASP A 40 -0.43 -3.87 -5.21
C ASP A 40 0.54 -4.69 -6.07
N LEU A 41 1.83 -4.48 -5.82
CA LEU A 41 2.90 -5.21 -6.49
C LEU A 41 2.92 -6.70 -6.11
N SER A 42 2.41 -7.06 -4.93
CA SER A 42 2.37 -8.46 -4.48
C SER A 42 1.42 -9.30 -5.33
N SER A 43 0.38 -8.67 -5.91
CA SER A 43 -0.58 -9.33 -6.82
C SER A 43 0.04 -9.84 -8.13
N TYR A 44 1.29 -9.50 -8.43
CA TYR A 44 2.04 -10.04 -9.56
C TYR A 44 2.91 -11.26 -9.21
N ILE A 45 2.99 -11.62 -7.93
CA ILE A 45 3.76 -12.78 -7.47
C ILE A 45 2.86 -14.02 -7.54
N PRO A 46 3.34 -15.17 -8.06
CA PRO A 46 2.56 -16.40 -8.07
C PRO A 46 2.14 -16.81 -6.65
N GLU A 47 0.87 -17.19 -6.47
CA GLU A 47 0.35 -17.68 -5.19
C GLU A 47 1.10 -18.96 -4.75
N GLU A 48 1.50 -19.78 -5.72
CA GLU A 48 2.27 -21.01 -5.51
C GLU A 48 3.76 -20.80 -5.19
N ALA A 49 4.26 -19.56 -5.12
CA ALA A 49 5.63 -19.32 -4.73
C ALA A 49 5.84 -19.66 -3.25
N ASP A 50 6.92 -20.37 -2.93
CA ASP A 50 7.26 -20.77 -1.54
C ASP A 50 7.28 -19.57 -0.58
N SER A 51 7.68 -18.38 -1.07
CA SER A 51 7.67 -17.13 -0.30
C SER A 51 6.27 -16.65 0.06
N THR A 52 5.30 -16.79 -0.85
CA THR A 52 3.91 -16.37 -0.63
C THR A 52 3.26 -17.26 0.43
N ALA A 53 3.41 -18.57 0.29
CA ALA A 53 2.90 -19.55 1.26
C ALA A 53 3.52 -19.38 2.66
N ALA A 54 4.81 -19.02 2.74
CA ALA A 54 5.47 -18.74 4.00
C ALA A 54 4.91 -17.49 4.70
N LEU A 55 4.67 -16.41 3.96
CA LEU A 55 4.10 -15.17 4.48
C LEU A 55 2.64 -15.33 4.92
N GLU A 56 1.82 -16.03 4.14
CA GLU A 56 0.42 -16.34 4.52
C GLU A 56 0.35 -17.13 5.81
N LYS A 57 1.16 -18.20 5.94
CA LYS A 57 1.18 -19.03 7.14
C LYS A 57 1.65 -18.24 8.37
N MET A 58 2.65 -17.38 8.20
CA MET A 58 3.10 -16.50 9.28
C MET A 58 2.00 -15.53 9.71
N GLN A 59 1.24 -14.97 8.76
CA GLN A 59 0.11 -14.08 9.08
C GLN A 59 -1.05 -14.82 9.76
N GLU A 60 -1.33 -16.07 9.37
CA GLU A 60 -2.36 -16.90 10.00
C GLU A 60 -2.03 -17.26 11.46
N GLU A 61 -0.78 -17.61 11.74
CA GLU A 61 -0.35 -18.08 13.07
C GLU A 61 -0.12 -16.93 14.06
N PHE A 62 0.39 -15.79 13.59
CA PHE A 62 0.78 -14.68 14.46
C PHE A 62 -0.22 -13.51 14.45
N GLY A 63 -1.09 -13.40 13.44
CA GLY A 63 -2.19 -12.43 13.39
C GLY A 63 -1.81 -10.94 13.35
N GLU A 64 -0.56 -10.60 13.65
CA GLU A 64 -0.05 -9.24 13.63
C GLU A 64 0.29 -8.82 12.20
N ALA A 65 -0.15 -7.60 11.84
CA ALA A 65 0.32 -6.95 10.64
C ALA A 65 1.84 -6.74 10.80
N LEU A 66 2.63 -7.31 9.89
CA LEU A 66 4.04 -6.98 9.82
C LEU A 66 4.20 -5.46 9.72
N PRO A 67 5.10 -4.85 10.51
CA PRO A 67 5.51 -3.48 10.30
C PRO A 67 5.91 -3.30 8.83
N ASN A 68 5.17 -2.47 8.13
CA ASN A 68 5.34 -2.23 6.70
C ASN A 68 6.03 -0.88 6.40
N VAL A 69 6.15 -0.04 7.42
CA VAL A 69 6.74 1.29 7.36
C VAL A 69 7.52 1.51 8.64
N GLU A 70 8.77 1.96 8.51
CA GLU A 70 9.58 2.44 9.62
C GLU A 70 9.66 3.98 9.55
N VAL A 71 9.51 4.64 10.70
CA VAL A 71 9.55 6.11 10.79
C VAL A 71 10.58 6.54 11.82
N ALA A 72 11.49 7.44 11.42
CA ALA A 72 12.48 8.03 12.31
C ALA A 72 12.15 9.52 12.56
N MET A 73 11.92 9.88 13.82
CA MET A 73 11.63 11.26 14.25
C MET A 73 12.77 11.78 15.13
N PRO A 74 13.58 12.75 14.65
CA PRO A 74 14.66 13.32 15.43
C PRO A 74 14.17 14.31 16.49
N ASP A 75 15.03 14.59 17.47
CA ASP A 75 14.85 15.60 18.51
C ASP A 75 13.57 15.43 19.34
N MET A 76 13.22 14.19 19.67
CA MET A 76 12.07 13.87 20.54
C MET A 76 12.54 13.38 21.90
N THR A 77 11.86 13.81 22.96
CA THR A 77 11.91 13.15 24.26
C THR A 77 11.04 11.89 24.26
N VAL A 78 11.26 10.97 25.20
CA VAL A 78 10.45 9.74 25.34
C VAL A 78 8.95 10.07 25.47
N SER A 79 8.60 11.10 26.24
CA SER A 79 7.20 11.52 26.40
C SER A 79 6.60 12.15 25.13
N GLU A 80 7.38 12.91 24.37
CA GLU A 80 6.93 13.44 23.07
C GLU A 80 6.75 12.34 22.04
N ALA A 81 7.63 11.34 22.07
CA ALA A 81 7.57 10.20 21.18
C ALA A 81 6.37 9.28 21.49
N LEU A 82 5.98 9.11 22.76
CA LEU A 82 4.68 8.52 23.13
C LEU A 82 3.52 9.32 22.55
N ALA A 83 3.51 10.64 22.75
CA ALA A 83 2.45 11.49 22.24
C ALA A 83 2.38 11.47 20.69
N PHE A 84 3.50 11.22 20.01
CA PHE A 84 3.55 11.08 18.57
C PHE A 84 3.04 9.71 18.10
N LYS A 85 3.34 8.61 18.83
CA LYS A 85 2.72 7.29 18.61
C LYS A 85 1.20 7.39 18.62
N GLU A 86 0.63 8.05 19.62
CA GLU A 86 -0.82 8.27 19.72
C GLU A 86 -1.39 9.08 18.54
N LYS A 87 -0.63 10.06 18.03
CA LYS A 87 -1.05 10.81 16.82
C LYS A 87 -1.03 9.94 15.57
N LEU A 88 -0.07 9.03 15.44
CA LEU A 88 -0.02 8.07 14.34
C LEU A 88 -1.20 7.08 14.43
N LEU A 89 -1.47 6.54 15.61
CA LEU A 89 -2.61 5.65 15.87
C LEU A 89 -3.97 6.32 15.63
N ALA A 90 -4.06 7.65 15.80
CA ALA A 90 -5.28 8.41 15.53
C ALA A 90 -5.58 8.60 14.02
N LEU A 91 -4.67 8.21 13.12
CA LEU A 91 -4.92 8.27 11.68
C LEU A 91 -5.74 7.05 11.24
N ASP A 92 -6.85 7.28 10.53
CA ASP A 92 -7.77 6.21 10.06
C ASP A 92 -7.09 5.12 9.21
N SER A 93 -5.93 5.43 8.61
CA SER A 93 -5.17 4.50 7.75
C SER A 93 -4.10 3.70 8.48
N VAL A 94 -3.89 3.95 9.77
CA VAL A 94 -2.87 3.26 10.58
C VAL A 94 -3.55 2.19 11.42
N SER A 95 -3.18 0.93 11.21
CA SER A 95 -3.75 -0.21 11.94
C SER A 95 -3.07 -0.47 13.29
N GLY A 96 -1.83 -0.03 13.45
CA GLY A 96 -1.03 -0.22 14.65
C GLY A 96 0.31 0.48 14.53
N VAL A 97 0.92 0.79 15.67
CA VAL A 97 2.27 1.35 15.78
C VAL A 97 2.96 0.59 16.91
N LEU A 98 4.04 -0.11 16.59
CA LEU A 98 4.86 -0.81 17.57
C LEU A 98 5.95 0.14 18.05
N TRP A 99 6.08 0.32 19.36
CA TRP A 99 7.12 1.17 19.92
C TRP A 99 7.63 0.68 21.27
N LEU A 100 8.58 1.41 21.85
CA LEU A 100 9.33 1.01 23.03
C LEU A 100 8.44 0.64 24.23
N ASP A 101 7.29 1.31 24.40
CA ASP A 101 6.32 1.05 25.47
C ASP A 101 5.59 -0.29 25.35
N ASP A 102 5.57 -0.89 24.16
CA ASP A 102 4.99 -2.22 23.96
C ASP A 102 5.95 -3.34 24.41
N GLN A 103 7.25 -3.05 24.47
CA GLN A 103 8.29 -4.02 24.86
C GLN A 103 8.81 -3.81 26.27
N LEU A 104 8.89 -2.56 26.73
CA LEU A 104 9.56 -2.15 27.96
C LEU A 104 8.67 -1.27 28.83
N ASP A 105 8.81 -1.40 30.15
CA ASP A 105 8.14 -0.51 31.09
C ASP A 105 8.89 0.82 31.17
N LEU A 106 8.29 1.88 30.61
CA LEU A 106 8.86 3.23 30.61
C LEU A 106 8.88 3.90 32.00
N ALA A 107 8.26 3.30 33.03
CA ALA A 107 8.41 3.76 34.41
C ALA A 107 9.82 3.47 34.97
N VAL A 108 10.53 2.50 34.38
CA VAL A 108 11.91 2.17 34.74
C VAL A 108 12.87 3.02 33.91
N PRO A 109 13.89 3.66 34.52
CA PRO A 109 14.90 4.41 33.79
C PRO A 109 15.53 3.58 32.67
N LEU A 110 15.58 4.14 31.45
CA LEU A 110 16.08 3.45 30.25
C LEU A 110 17.52 2.93 30.40
N ASP A 111 18.36 3.62 31.17
CA ASP A 111 19.75 3.22 31.45
C ASP A 111 19.86 1.89 32.21
N LEU A 112 18.79 1.49 32.91
CA LEU A 112 18.73 0.23 33.65
C LEU A 112 18.12 -0.91 32.84
N GLN A 113 17.64 -0.62 31.63
CA GLN A 113 17.02 -1.59 30.75
C GLN A 113 18.03 -2.17 29.76
N ASP A 114 17.61 -3.17 29.00
CA ASP A 114 18.43 -3.74 27.94
C ASP A 114 18.70 -2.70 26.85
N GLN A 115 19.96 -2.27 26.76
CA GLN A 115 20.36 -1.17 25.87
C GLN A 115 20.18 -1.55 24.39
N ALA A 116 20.29 -2.83 24.03
CA ALA A 116 20.07 -3.27 22.66
C ALA A 116 18.62 -3.04 22.22
N THR A 117 17.66 -3.33 23.10
CA THR A 117 16.24 -3.05 22.88
C THR A 117 15.93 -1.55 22.91
N VAL A 118 16.54 -0.78 23.80
CA VAL A 118 16.35 0.67 23.83
C VAL A 118 16.84 1.30 22.53
N GLU A 119 18.06 0.99 22.10
CA GLU A 119 18.66 1.58 20.90
C GLU A 119 17.92 1.21 19.59
N SER A 120 17.16 0.11 19.56
CA SER A 120 16.37 -0.25 18.38
C SER A 120 15.14 0.63 18.18
N PHE A 121 14.63 1.27 19.24
CA PHE A 121 13.43 2.13 19.18
C PHE A 121 13.69 3.60 19.53
N TYR A 122 14.80 3.89 20.24
CA TYR A 122 15.13 5.23 20.67
C TYR A 122 16.63 5.41 20.85
N LYS A 123 17.25 6.24 20.01
CA LYS A 123 18.70 6.47 20.00
C LYS A 123 19.03 7.92 19.70
N ASP A 124 19.94 8.52 20.47
CA ASP A 124 20.42 9.89 20.24
C ASP A 124 19.29 10.92 20.08
N SER A 125 18.23 10.81 20.91
CA SER A 125 17.01 11.62 20.80
C SER A 125 16.21 11.45 19.51
N VAL A 126 16.44 10.37 18.77
CA VAL A 126 15.63 9.94 17.62
C VAL A 126 14.71 8.80 18.04
N ALA A 127 13.41 8.99 17.88
CA ALA A 127 12.42 7.94 18.04
C ALA A 127 12.24 7.17 16.73
N LEU A 128 12.36 5.85 16.80
CA LEU A 128 12.20 4.91 15.70
C LEU A 128 10.92 4.10 15.95
N TYR A 129 9.95 4.23 15.03
CA TYR A 129 8.65 3.55 15.04
C TYR A 129 8.58 2.49 13.94
#